data_AF-A0A936VJ03-F1
#
_entry.id   AF-A0A936VJ03-F1
#
_cell.length_a   1.000
_cell.length_b   1.000
_cell.length_c   1.000
_cell.angle_alpha   90.00
_cell.angle_beta   90.00
_cell.angle_gamma   90.00
#
_symmetry.space_group_name_H-M   'P 1'
#
loop_
_entity.id
_entity.type
_entity.pdbx_description
1 polymer ?
#
loop_
_entity_poly.entity_id
_entity_poly.type
_entity_poly.pdbx_seq_one_letter_code
_entity_poly.pdbx_strand_id
1 'polypeptide(L)'
;MIVKGSVFFKDGTSVIGAKVDIERVNSDGSVKKLGSGTTNISGEFTFRQPEGSATIRITAKYEGTSGSKEIEVAEPAIYRLAITLDRNRNEK
;
A
#
# COMPACT_ATOMS: atom_id res chain seq x y z
N MET A 1 -2.10 -10.59 -11.11
CA MET A 1 -2.92 -10.54 -9.87
C MET A 1 -3.36 -9.11 -9.58
N ILE A 2 -4.31 -8.90 -8.67
CA ILE A 2 -4.73 -7.55 -8.27
C ILE A 2 -4.55 -7.38 -6.77
N VAL A 3 -3.86 -6.33 -6.37
CA VAL A 3 -3.79 -5.86 -4.99
C VAL A 3 -4.67 -4.63 -4.87
N LYS A 4 -5.64 -4.67 -3.97
CA LYS A 4 -6.45 -3.53 -3.57
C LYS A 4 -6.12 -3.18 -2.13
N GLY A 5 -6.00 -1.89 -1.85
CA GLY A 5 -5.86 -1.48 -0.47
C GLY A 5 -6.47 -0.14 -0.17
N SER A 6 -6.66 0.10 1.12
CA SER A 6 -7.19 1.34 1.66
C SER A 6 -6.23 1.87 2.71
N VAL A 7 -6.09 3.19 2.77
CA VAL A 7 -5.24 3.88 3.74
C VAL A 7 -6.14 4.67 4.69
N PHE A 8 -5.91 4.52 5.99
CA PHE A 8 -6.68 5.16 7.05
C PHE A 8 -5.77 5.95 7.98
N PHE A 9 -6.28 7.06 8.53
CA PHE A 9 -5.71 7.70 9.71
C PHE A 9 -5.97 6.83 10.95
N LYS A 10 -5.31 7.14 12.07
CA LYS A 10 -5.48 6.35 13.31
C LYS A 10 -6.90 6.40 13.89
N ASP A 11 -7.66 7.44 13.54
CA ASP A 11 -9.08 7.59 13.90
C ASP A 11 -10.03 6.76 13.01
N GLY A 12 -9.48 5.99 12.06
CA GLY A 12 -10.23 5.13 11.14
C GLY A 12 -10.78 5.83 9.90
N THR A 13 -10.55 7.14 9.74
CA THR A 13 -11.00 7.87 8.55
C THR A 13 -10.07 7.65 7.35
N SER A 14 -10.62 7.62 6.13
CA SER A 14 -9.83 7.41 4.91
C SER A 14 -8.84 8.54 4.64
N VAL A 15 -7.62 8.18 4.22
CA VAL A 15 -6.60 9.14 3.77
C VAL A 15 -6.71 9.34 2.27
N ILE A 16 -7.21 10.50 1.87
CA ILE A 16 -7.27 10.93 0.46
C ILE A 16 -5.91 11.50 0.06
N GLY A 17 -5.41 11.13 -1.12
CA GLY A 17 -4.16 11.70 -1.63
C GLY A 17 -2.88 11.11 -1.03
N ALA A 18 -2.95 10.00 -0.28
CA ALA A 18 -1.75 9.31 0.20
C ALA A 18 -0.96 8.75 -0.98
N LYS A 19 0.34 9.03 -1.02
CA LYS A 19 1.26 8.40 -1.96
C LYS A 19 1.47 6.96 -1.54
N VAL A 20 1.32 6.03 -2.48
CA VAL A 20 1.52 4.60 -2.25
C VAL A 20 2.68 4.15 -3.12
N ASP A 21 3.77 3.74 -2.51
CA ASP A 21 4.91 3.10 -3.17
C ASP A 21 4.74 1.58 -3.09
N ILE A 22 4.94 0.87 -4.21
CA ILE A 22 4.84 -0.59 -4.29
C ILE A 22 6.20 -1.17 -4.70
N GLU A 23 6.71 -2.09 -3.89
CA GLU A 23 8.04 -2.68 -4.03
C GLU A 23 7.94 -4.20 -3.94
N ARG A 24 8.68 -4.91 -4.78
CA ARG A 24 8.94 -6.34 -4.59
C ARG A 24 10.07 -6.48 -3.58
N VAL A 25 9.87 -7.36 -2.59
CA VAL A 25 10.91 -7.81 -1.67
C VAL A 25 11.48 -9.11 -2.23
N ASN A 26 12.77 -9.12 -2.54
CA ASN A 26 13.47 -10.31 -3.02
C ASN A 26 13.92 -11.16 -1.82
N SER A 27 14.28 -12.43 -2.08
CA SER A 27 14.73 -13.37 -1.04
C SER A 27 16.02 -12.96 -0.34
N ASP A 28 16.85 -12.13 -0.98
CA ASP A 28 18.07 -11.55 -0.41
C ASP A 28 17.81 -10.29 0.45
N GLY A 29 16.54 -9.91 0.63
CA GLY A 29 16.12 -8.71 1.37
C GLY A 29 16.22 -7.41 0.57
N SER A 30 16.73 -7.44 -0.67
CA SER A 30 16.73 -6.28 -1.54
C SER A 30 15.31 -5.94 -2.00
N VAL A 31 15.08 -4.65 -2.30
CA VAL A 31 13.79 -4.18 -2.80
C VAL A 31 13.90 -3.70 -4.24
N LYS A 32 12.90 -4.04 -5.05
CA LYS A 32 12.73 -3.55 -6.42
C LYS A 32 11.43 -2.79 -6.54
N LYS A 33 11.49 -1.50 -6.87
CA LYS A 33 10.27 -0.71 -7.13
C LYS A 33 9.48 -1.31 -8.29
N LEU A 34 8.20 -1.58 -8.04
CA LEU A 34 7.25 -2.06 -9.04
C LEU A 34 6.37 -0.92 -9.57
N GLY A 35 6.11 0.08 -8.74
CA GLY A 35 5.28 1.22 -9.13
C GLY A 35 5.00 2.18 -7.98
N SER A 36 4.19 3.17 -8.27
CA SER A 36 3.63 4.08 -7.28
C SER A 36 2.28 4.61 -7.75
N GLY A 37 1.42 5.01 -6.81
CA GLY A 37 0.13 5.63 -7.09
C GLY A 37 -0.28 6.56 -5.96
N THR A 38 -1.52 7.02 -6.03
CA THR A 38 -2.12 7.88 -5.01
C THR A 38 -3.51 7.35 -4.67
N THR A 39 -3.90 7.41 -3.39
CA THR A 39 -5.26 7.02 -3.00
C THR A 39 -6.32 7.96 -3.56
N ASN A 40 -7.46 7.39 -3.93
CA ASN A 40 -8.63 8.14 -4.42
C ASN A 40 -9.41 8.83 -3.27
N ILE A 41 -10.57 9.40 -3.60
CA ILE A 41 -11.46 10.07 -2.63
C ILE A 41 -11.99 9.16 -1.51
N SER A 42 -11.98 7.85 -1.71
CA SER A 42 -12.36 6.85 -0.71
C SER A 42 -11.17 6.35 0.11
N GLY A 43 -9.96 6.86 -0.16
CA GLY A 43 -8.71 6.39 0.44
C GLY A 43 -8.19 5.07 -0.14
N GLU A 44 -8.66 4.68 -1.33
CA GLU A 44 -8.35 3.39 -1.94
C GLU A 44 -7.28 3.50 -3.04
N PHE A 45 -6.52 2.44 -3.23
CA PHE A 45 -5.62 2.23 -4.36
C PHE A 45 -5.78 0.82 -4.95
N THR A 46 -5.43 0.67 -6.22
CA THR A 46 -5.37 -0.63 -6.90
C THR A 46 -4.04 -0.74 -7.64
N PHE A 47 -3.37 -1.88 -7.47
CA PHE A 47 -2.16 -2.23 -8.19
C PHE A 47 -2.36 -3.57 -8.90
N ARG A 48 -2.06 -3.60 -10.20
CA ARG A 48 -2.04 -4.84 -10.97
C ARG A 48 -0.61 -5.35 -11.00
N GLN A 49 -0.36 -6.43 -10.29
CA GLN A 49 0.93 -7.09 -10.30
C GLN A 49 1.09 -7.94 -11.58
N PRO A 50 2.27 -7.90 -12.23
CA PRO A 50 2.68 -8.91 -13.21
C PRO A 50 2.57 -10.34 -12.67
N GLU A 51 2.51 -11.32 -13.56
CA GLU A 51 2.41 -12.74 -13.19
C GLU A 51 3.60 -13.23 -12.34
N GLY A 52 3.37 -14.32 -11.60
CA GLY A 52 4.36 -14.96 -10.74
C GLY A 52 4.18 -14.63 -9.25
N SER A 53 4.70 -15.52 -8.40
CA SER A 53 4.69 -15.32 -6.96
C SER A 53 5.69 -14.25 -6.54
N ALA A 54 5.34 -13.43 -5.55
CA ALA A 54 6.22 -12.42 -4.99
C ALA A 54 5.84 -12.07 -3.55
N THR A 55 6.79 -11.58 -2.77
CA THR A 55 6.49 -10.76 -1.59
C THR A 55 6.49 -9.30 -2.03
N ILE A 56 5.40 -8.57 -1.72
CA ILE A 56 5.24 -7.17 -2.07
C ILE A 56 5.15 -6.36 -0.79
N ARG A 57 5.98 -5.32 -0.68
CA ARG A 57 5.88 -4.26 0.31
C ARG A 57 5.10 -3.10 -0.30
N ILE A 58 4.05 -2.69 0.40
CA ILE A 58 3.25 -1.51 0.09
C ILE A 58 3.50 -0.48 1.18
N THR A 59 3.98 0.69 0.81
CA THR A 59 4.24 1.80 1.73
C THR A 59 3.36 2.99 1.39
N ALA A 60 2.44 3.35 2.28
CA ALA A 60 1.63 4.55 2.18
C ALA A 60 2.33 5.71 2.90
N LYS A 61 2.31 6.90 2.30
CA LYS A 61 2.93 8.14 2.80
C LYS A 61 1.95 9.29 2.67
N TYR A 62 1.82 10.08 3.73
CA TYR A 62 1.00 11.29 3.75
C TYR A 62 1.56 12.28 4.75
N GLU A 63 1.83 13.51 4.32
CA GLU A 63 2.30 14.62 5.18
C GLU A 63 3.42 14.21 6.17
N GLY A 64 4.46 13.54 5.65
CA GLY A 64 5.61 13.09 6.44
C GLY A 64 5.39 11.83 7.30
N THR A 65 4.16 11.34 7.42
CA THR A 65 3.83 10.07 8.09
C THR A 65 3.83 8.92 7.09
N SER A 66 4.29 7.74 7.51
CA SER A 66 4.26 6.55 6.66
C SER A 66 3.81 5.30 7.41
N GLY A 67 3.22 4.36 6.68
CA GLY A 67 2.85 3.04 7.17
C GLY A 67 3.10 2.02 6.06
N SER A 68 3.53 0.81 6.42
CA SER A 68 3.83 -0.23 5.44
C SER A 68 3.23 -1.57 5.81
N LYS A 69 2.95 -2.37 4.78
CA LYS A 69 2.57 -3.78 4.91
C LYS A 69 3.23 -4.61 3.84
N GLU A 70 3.62 -5.81 4.21
CA GLU A 70 4.06 -6.84 3.28
C GLU A 70 2.96 -7.87 3.08
N ILE A 71 2.78 -8.30 1.84
CA ILE A 71 1.87 -9.38 1.49
C ILE A 71 2.57 -10.35 0.54
N GLU A 72 2.31 -11.63 0.73
CA GLU A 72 2.66 -12.65 -0.24
C GLU A 72 1.52 -12.81 -1.25
N VAL A 73 1.88 -12.82 -2.51
CA VAL A 73 0.98 -12.91 -3.66
C VAL A 73 1.47 -14.07 -4.49
N ALA A 74 0.75 -15.19 -4.46
CA ALA A 74 1.21 -16.46 -5.05
C ALA A 74 0.26 -17.03 -6.12
N GLU A 75 -1.03 -16.71 -6.06
CA GLU A 75 -2.04 -17.26 -6.97
C GLU A 75 -2.86 -16.15 -7.65
N PRO A 76 -3.48 -16.42 -8.82
CA PRO A 76 -4.41 -15.48 -9.47
C PRO A 76 -5.61 -15.13 -8.59
N ALA A 77 -5.46 -14.10 -7.75
CA ALA A 77 -6.49 -13.65 -6.82
C ALA A 77 -6.54 -12.11 -6.70
N ILE A 78 -7.54 -11.63 -5.95
CA ILE A 78 -7.64 -10.26 -5.48
C ILE A 78 -7.21 -10.22 -4.02
N TYR A 79 -6.05 -9.63 -3.76
CA TYR A 79 -5.52 -9.43 -2.43
C TYR A 79 -6.01 -8.09 -1.87
N ARG A 80 -6.48 -8.09 -0.62
CA ARG A 80 -7.01 -6.90 0.05
C ARG A 80 -6.18 -6.59 1.28
N LEU A 81 -5.81 -5.33 1.46
CA LEU A 81 -5.14 -4.87 2.67
C LEU A 81 -5.65 -3.51 3.13
N ALA A 82 -5.44 -3.22 4.41
CA ALA A 82 -5.63 -1.90 5.00
C ALA A 82 -4.32 -1.46 5.65
N ILE A 83 -3.90 -0.22 5.42
CA ILE A 83 -2.76 0.42 6.08
C ILE A 83 -3.30 1.56 6.95
N THR A 84 -2.94 1.56 8.23
CA THR A 84 -3.27 2.65 9.15
C THR A 84 -2.01 3.48 9.37
N LEU A 85 -2.11 4.79 9.14
CA LEU A 85 -1.06 5.75 9.45
C LEU A 85 -1.21 6.20 10.91
N ASP A 86 -0.12 6.25 11.65
CA ASP A 86 -0.11 6.80 13.01
C ASP A 86 -0.11 8.34 12.97
N ARG A 87 -1.23 8.90 12.49
CA ARG A 87 -1.50 10.33 12.36
C ARG A 87 -2.98 10.59 12.57
N ASN A 88 -3.30 11.69 13.27
CA ASN A 88 -4.67 12.19 13.30
C ASN A 88 -5.01 12.94 12.00
N ARG A 89 -6.26 12.84 11.55
CA ARG A 89 -6.71 13.58 10.35
C ARG A 89 -6.47 15.10 10.44
N ASN A 90 -6.63 15.68 11.63
CA ASN A 90 -6.57 17.13 11.86
C ASN A 90 -5.20 17.62 12.36
N GLU A 91 -4.19 16.76 12.37
CA GLU A 91 -2.83 17.15 12.75
C GLU A 91 -2.30 18.11 11.67
N LYS A 92 -1.82 19.29 12.08
CA LYS A 92 -1.20 20.28 11.18
C LYS A 92 0.24 19.88 10.93
#